data_AF-N1Z3N1-F1
#
_entry.id   AF-N1Z3N1-F1
#
_cell.length_a   1.000
_cell.length_b   1.000
_cell.length_c   1.000
_cell.angle_alpha   90.00
_cell.angle_beta   90.00
_cell.angle_gamma   90.00
#
_symmetry.space_group_name_H-M   'P 1'
#
loop_
_entity.id
_entity.type
_entity.pdbx_description
1 polymer ?
#
loop_
_entity_poly.entity_id
_entity_poly.type
_entity_poly.pdbx_seq_one_letter_code
_entity_poly.pdbx_strand_id
1 'polypeptide(L)'
;MDSEKKVSMAVINRLPRYFRYLGDLLESDITRISSKELSVKMNITASQIRQDLNNFGGFGQQGYGYNVEYLYNEIKKILGLDRIYHLIVVGGGNIGQALVNYASFEKRGFVIKAVFDVNPRLIGMTIRGVEVYDIDKMEEFVKNNDIDVAILTLPRSQAAKVANDLAKWGIKGMWNFSHVDLQVPDDIIVENVHLTDSLMTLLYKINEMYAEESDFQQMHQGLPIKPIKLEDIEDDGEL
;
A
#
# COMPACT_ATOMS: atom_id res chain seq x y z
N MET A 1 -1.64 34.54 -10.90
CA MET A 1 -1.10 33.16 -10.96
C MET A 1 -1.95 32.36 -10.00
N ASP A 2 -2.91 31.60 -10.54
CA ASP A 2 -3.81 30.78 -9.73
C ASP A 2 -2.98 29.81 -8.91
N SER A 3 -3.19 29.83 -7.60
CA SER A 3 -2.69 28.81 -6.71
C SER A 3 -3.30 27.49 -7.14
N GLU A 4 -2.53 26.62 -7.80
CA GLU A 4 -2.94 25.24 -8.02
C GLU A 4 -3.40 24.65 -6.68
N LYS A 5 -4.70 24.39 -6.55
CA LYS A 5 -5.24 23.72 -5.35
C LYS A 5 -4.62 22.33 -5.32
N LYS A 6 -3.58 22.16 -4.51
CA LYS A 6 -2.95 20.87 -4.25
C LYS A 6 -4.02 19.90 -3.77
N VAL A 7 -4.25 18.82 -4.52
CA VAL A 7 -5.24 17.79 -4.18
C VAL A 7 -4.88 17.19 -2.82
N SER A 8 -5.86 16.97 -1.95
CA SER A 8 -5.59 16.46 -0.61
C SER A 8 -5.14 15.00 -0.63
N MET A 9 -4.25 14.63 0.30
CA MET A 9 -3.78 13.24 0.43
C MET A 9 -4.92 12.26 0.68
N ALA A 10 -5.99 12.68 1.37
CA ALA A 10 -7.17 11.85 1.55
C ALA A 10 -7.82 11.44 0.21
N VAL A 11 -7.85 12.34 -0.78
CA VAL A 11 -8.33 12.04 -2.14
C VAL A 11 -7.35 11.12 -2.87
N ILE A 12 -6.05 11.44 -2.82
CA ILE A 12 -4.99 10.66 -3.46
C ILE A 12 -5.01 9.21 -2.96
N ASN A 13 -5.11 9.00 -1.64
CA ASN A 13 -5.14 7.68 -1.02
C ASN A 13 -6.39 6.85 -1.38
N ARG A 14 -7.45 7.48 -1.92
CA ARG A 14 -8.64 6.77 -2.42
C ARG A 14 -8.52 6.37 -3.90
N LEU A 15 -7.65 7.00 -4.69
CA LEU A 15 -7.48 6.71 -6.12
C LEU A 15 -7.14 5.24 -6.42
N PRO A 16 -6.21 4.57 -5.72
CA PRO A 16 -5.93 3.16 -5.95
C PRO A 16 -7.16 2.27 -5.72
N ARG A 17 -8.06 2.69 -4.83
CA ARG A 17 -9.31 1.98 -4.57
C ARG A 17 -10.30 2.19 -5.71
N TYR A 18 -10.48 3.41 -6.21
CA TYR A 18 -11.27 3.65 -7.42
C TYR A 18 -10.78 2.79 -8.59
N PHE A 19 -9.46 2.80 -8.83
CA PHE A 19 -8.83 2.02 -9.90
C PHE A 19 -9.15 0.52 -9.81
N ARG A 20 -9.10 -0.05 -8.60
CA ARG A 20 -9.43 -1.46 -8.36
C ARG A 20 -10.88 -1.78 -8.70
N TYR A 21 -11.84 -1.07 -8.10
CA TYR A 21 -13.26 -1.34 -8.34
C TYR A 21 -13.66 -1.09 -9.80
N LEU A 22 -13.09 -0.07 -10.45
CA LEU A 22 -13.32 0.16 -11.88
C LEU A 22 -12.74 -0.98 -12.74
N GLY A 23 -11.59 -1.53 -12.36
CA GLY A 23 -11.03 -2.74 -12.99
C GLY A 23 -11.98 -3.93 -12.86
N ASP A 24 -12.52 -4.19 -11.67
CA ASP A 24 -13.47 -5.29 -11.44
C ASP A 24 -14.74 -5.12 -12.31
N LEU A 25 -15.19 -3.88 -12.53
CA LEU A 25 -16.33 -3.56 -13.39
C LEU A 25 -16.01 -3.82 -14.88
N LEU A 26 -14.80 -3.48 -15.32
CA LEU A 26 -14.35 -3.79 -16.69
C LEU A 26 -14.26 -5.28 -16.95
N GLU A 27 -13.73 -6.05 -16.00
CA GLU A 27 -13.68 -7.51 -16.08
C GLU A 27 -15.08 -8.15 -16.10
N SER A 28 -16.09 -7.42 -15.63
CA SER A 28 -17.51 -7.82 -15.63
C SER A 28 -18.31 -7.24 -16.80
N ASP A 29 -17.65 -6.68 -17.83
CA ASP A 29 -18.26 -6.04 -19.00
C ASP A 29 -19.26 -4.90 -18.67
N ILE A 30 -19.11 -4.27 -17.50
CA ILE A 30 -19.95 -3.14 -17.09
C ILE A 30 -19.41 -1.86 -17.72
N THR A 31 -20.16 -1.29 -18.65
CA THR A 31 -19.73 -0.11 -19.42
C THR A 31 -20.01 1.22 -18.71
N ARG A 32 -20.97 1.26 -17.78
CA ARG A 32 -21.39 2.47 -17.08
C ARG A 32 -21.67 2.24 -15.60
N ILE A 33 -21.42 3.25 -14.79
CA ILE A 33 -21.77 3.25 -13.36
C ILE A 33 -22.13 4.65 -12.87
N SER A 34 -23.15 4.76 -12.03
CA SER A 34 -23.48 6.02 -11.33
C SER A 34 -22.64 6.20 -10.06
N SER A 35 -22.52 7.44 -9.56
CA SER A 35 -21.88 7.68 -8.26
C SER A 35 -22.61 6.98 -7.10
N LYS A 36 -23.93 6.76 -7.22
CA LYS A 36 -24.74 6.04 -6.22
C LYS A 36 -24.41 4.55 -6.20
N GLU A 37 -24.23 3.92 -7.35
CA GLU A 37 -23.86 2.50 -7.42
C GLU A 37 -22.42 2.29 -6.96
N LEU A 38 -21.50 3.16 -7.40
CA LEU A 38 -20.10 3.08 -6.99
C LEU A 38 -19.94 3.35 -5.49
N SER A 39 -20.77 4.23 -4.91
CA SER A 39 -20.77 4.53 -3.47
C SER A 39 -21.12 3.33 -2.61
N VAL A 40 -22.08 2.50 -3.07
CA VAL A 40 -22.44 1.25 -2.37
C VAL A 40 -21.27 0.26 -2.41
N LYS A 41 -20.64 0.06 -3.57
CA LYS A 41 -19.50 -0.86 -3.72
C LYS A 41 -18.29 -0.44 -2.88
N MET A 42 -18.04 0.87 -2.78
CA MET A 42 -16.90 1.43 -2.07
C MET A 42 -17.19 1.80 -0.61
N ASN A 43 -18.42 1.66 -0.13
CA ASN A 43 -18.81 2.06 1.23
C ASN A 43 -18.35 3.50 1.59
N ILE A 44 -18.60 4.45 0.69
CA ILE A 44 -18.39 5.90 0.88
C ILE A 44 -19.61 6.63 0.32
N THR A 45 -19.74 7.95 0.50
CA THR A 45 -20.91 8.67 -0.04
C THR A 45 -20.75 8.99 -1.53
N ALA A 46 -21.86 9.00 -2.27
CA ALA A 46 -21.87 9.43 -3.67
C ALA A 46 -21.40 10.89 -3.85
N SER A 47 -21.58 11.72 -2.82
CA SER A 47 -21.06 13.09 -2.79
C SER A 47 -19.54 13.11 -2.75
N GLN A 48 -18.92 12.29 -1.88
CA GLN A 48 -17.47 12.18 -1.78
C GLN A 48 -16.86 11.72 -3.11
N ILE A 49 -17.46 10.73 -3.78
CA ILE A 49 -17.00 10.27 -5.10
C ILE A 49 -16.97 11.41 -6.11
N ARG A 50 -18.07 12.16 -6.21
CA ARG A 50 -18.14 13.30 -7.15
C ARG A 50 -17.10 14.35 -6.80
N GLN A 51 -16.94 14.67 -5.52
CA GLN A 51 -15.96 15.65 -5.06
C GLN A 51 -14.53 15.21 -5.40
N ASP A 52 -14.18 13.96 -5.11
CA ASP A 52 -12.86 13.39 -5.40
C ASP A 52 -12.52 13.50 -6.88
N LEU A 53 -13.42 13.00 -7.73
CA LEU A 53 -13.26 12.97 -9.18
C LEU A 53 -13.19 14.37 -9.78
N ASN A 54 -14.00 15.32 -9.31
CA ASN A 54 -13.99 16.69 -9.78
C ASN A 54 -12.66 17.44 -9.52
N ASN A 55 -11.77 16.94 -8.64
CA ASN A 55 -10.43 17.52 -8.50
C ASN A 55 -9.55 17.33 -9.74
N PHE A 56 -9.86 16.33 -10.58
CA PHE A 56 -9.05 15.98 -11.75
C PHE A 56 -9.78 16.19 -13.08
N GLY A 57 -11.09 16.47 -13.05
CA GLY A 57 -11.87 16.80 -14.23
C GLY A 57 -13.34 16.35 -14.15
N GLY A 58 -14.13 16.74 -15.16
CA GLY A 58 -15.51 16.30 -15.31
C GLY A 58 -15.60 14.94 -16.01
N PHE A 59 -15.43 13.84 -15.26
CA PHE A 59 -15.45 12.49 -15.84
C PHE A 59 -16.86 11.91 -16.06
N GLY A 60 -17.90 12.57 -15.53
CA GLY A 60 -19.26 12.06 -15.51
C GLY A 60 -20.25 13.00 -16.18
N GLN A 61 -21.38 12.45 -16.60
CA GLN A 61 -22.51 13.20 -17.14
C GLN A 61 -23.70 13.13 -16.19
N GLN A 62 -24.31 14.27 -15.89
CA GLN A 62 -25.47 14.35 -15.01
C GLN A 62 -26.62 13.47 -15.55
N GLY A 63 -27.20 12.64 -14.68
CA GLY A 63 -28.25 11.68 -15.05
C GLY A 63 -27.76 10.43 -15.79
N TYR A 64 -26.50 10.38 -16.23
CA TYR A 64 -25.94 9.31 -17.06
C TYR A 64 -24.83 8.51 -16.37
N GLY A 65 -24.17 9.10 -15.36
CA GLY A 65 -23.06 8.47 -14.64
C GLY A 65 -21.72 8.56 -15.39
N TYR A 66 -20.81 7.65 -15.07
CA TYR A 66 -19.47 7.55 -15.62
C TYR A 66 -19.40 6.43 -16.64
N ASN A 67 -18.70 6.66 -17.74
CA ASN A 67 -18.21 5.56 -18.57
C ASN A 67 -17.06 4.88 -17.82
N VAL A 68 -17.16 3.57 -17.59
CA VAL A 68 -16.23 2.83 -16.72
C VAL A 68 -14.83 2.77 -17.33
N GLU A 69 -14.71 2.46 -18.63
CA GLU A 69 -13.44 2.36 -19.33
C GLU A 69 -12.70 3.71 -19.38
N TYR A 70 -13.43 4.77 -19.74
CA TYR A 70 -12.89 6.12 -19.76
C TYR A 70 -12.38 6.52 -18.37
N LEU A 71 -13.23 6.38 -17.34
CA LEU A 71 -12.84 6.75 -15.98
C LEU A 71 -11.68 5.89 -15.46
N TYR A 72 -11.66 4.59 -15.75
CA TYR A 72 -10.55 3.69 -15.40
C TYR A 72 -9.23 4.18 -16.00
N ASN A 73 -9.23 4.52 -17.29
CA ASN A 73 -8.04 4.99 -18.00
C ASN A 73 -7.57 6.36 -17.51
N GLU A 74 -8.48 7.27 -17.16
CA GLU A 74 -8.10 8.56 -16.56
C GLU A 74 -7.49 8.38 -15.17
N ILE A 75 -8.07 7.53 -14.32
CA ILE A 75 -7.49 7.22 -13.01
C ILE A 75 -6.14 6.50 -13.16
N LYS A 76 -5.98 5.63 -14.16
CA LYS A 76 -4.71 4.99 -14.49
C LYS A 76 -3.61 6.02 -14.79
N LYS A 77 -3.91 7.03 -15.60
CA LYS A 77 -2.99 8.13 -15.96
C LYS A 77 -2.66 9.01 -14.75
N ILE A 78 -3.65 9.36 -13.93
CA ILE A 78 -3.44 10.17 -12.71
C ILE A 78 -2.50 9.44 -11.75
N LEU A 79 -2.65 8.12 -11.61
CA LEU A 79 -1.75 7.28 -10.81
C LEU A 79 -0.39 7.01 -11.46
N GLY A 80 -0.18 7.43 -12.71
CA GLY A 80 1.05 7.17 -13.48
C GLY A 80 1.29 5.69 -13.76
N LEU A 81 0.23 4.89 -13.95
CA LEU A 81 0.32 3.44 -14.20
C LEU A 81 0.40 3.10 -15.71
N ASP A 82 0.78 4.07 -16.53
CA ASP A 82 1.00 3.98 -17.98
C ASP A 82 2.49 3.90 -18.36
N ARG A 83 3.38 3.85 -17.36
CA ARG A 83 4.83 3.67 -17.52
C ARG A 83 5.34 2.48 -16.71
N ILE A 84 6.58 2.09 -17.01
CA ILE A 84 7.32 1.08 -16.26
C ILE A 84 8.08 1.77 -15.14
N TYR A 85 8.06 1.17 -13.96
CA TYR A 85 8.92 1.54 -12.84
C TYR A 85 9.85 0.38 -12.53
N HIS A 86 11.11 0.69 -12.26
CA HIS A 86 12.12 -0.25 -11.80
C HIS A 86 12.23 -0.20 -10.28
N LEU A 87 12.12 -1.37 -9.67
CA LEU A 87 12.13 -1.54 -8.22
C LEU A 87 13.31 -2.41 -7.81
N ILE A 88 13.82 -2.17 -6.62
CA ILE A 88 14.70 -3.11 -5.91
C ILE A 88 14.08 -3.48 -4.58
N VAL A 89 14.43 -4.65 -4.06
CA VAL A 89 14.08 -5.08 -2.70
C VAL A 89 15.35 -5.13 -1.86
N VAL A 90 15.34 -4.46 -0.71
CA VAL A 90 16.46 -4.50 0.25
C VAL A 90 16.01 -5.31 1.47
N GLY A 91 16.58 -6.50 1.61
CA GLY A 91 16.18 -7.55 2.55
C GLY A 91 15.43 -8.69 1.85
N GLY A 92 16.12 -9.76 1.50
CA GLY A 92 15.59 -11.00 0.91
C GLY A 92 14.98 -11.97 1.92
N GLY A 93 14.53 -11.50 3.09
CA GLY A 93 13.80 -12.31 4.08
C GLY A 93 12.38 -12.67 3.63
N ASN A 94 11.55 -13.18 4.55
CA ASN A 94 10.20 -13.67 4.22
C ASN A 94 9.33 -12.62 3.52
N ILE A 95 9.30 -11.38 4.01
CA ILE A 95 8.49 -10.30 3.41
C ILE A 95 9.04 -9.92 2.03
N GLY A 96 10.36 -9.74 1.92
CA GLY A 96 11.01 -9.43 0.64
C GLY A 96 10.74 -10.50 -0.42
N GLN A 97 10.90 -11.78 -0.07
CA GLN A 97 10.56 -12.90 -0.95
C GLN A 97 9.08 -12.93 -1.33
N ALA A 98 8.16 -12.66 -0.39
CA ALA A 98 6.74 -12.62 -0.68
C ALA A 98 6.39 -11.51 -1.69
N LEU A 99 7.02 -10.35 -1.57
CA LEU A 99 6.85 -9.22 -2.49
C LEU A 99 7.40 -9.53 -3.88
N VAL A 100 8.58 -10.15 -3.99
CA VAL A 100 9.14 -10.61 -5.28
C VAL A 100 8.23 -11.66 -5.94
N ASN A 101 7.58 -12.51 -5.14
CA ASN A 101 6.65 -13.52 -5.64
C ASN A 101 5.29 -12.96 -6.09
N TYR A 102 5.00 -11.69 -5.86
CA TYR A 102 3.70 -11.09 -6.13
C TYR A 102 3.53 -10.72 -7.62
N ALA A 103 3.00 -11.67 -8.40
CA ALA A 103 2.85 -11.59 -9.86
C ALA A 103 2.05 -10.38 -10.38
N SER A 104 1.24 -9.72 -9.55
CA SER A 104 0.42 -8.58 -9.98
C SER A 104 1.20 -7.28 -10.15
N PHE A 105 2.47 -7.23 -9.71
CA PHE A 105 3.34 -6.06 -9.91
C PHE A 105 3.67 -5.83 -11.39
N GLU A 106 4.14 -6.87 -12.09
CA GLU A 106 4.51 -6.75 -13.50
C GLU A 106 3.33 -6.32 -14.36
N LYS A 107 2.12 -6.84 -14.07
CA LYS A 107 0.88 -6.44 -14.76
C LYS A 107 0.54 -4.96 -14.63
N ARG A 108 1.12 -4.25 -13.66
CA ARG A 108 0.89 -2.84 -13.37
C ARG A 108 2.10 -1.97 -13.71
N GLY A 109 3.10 -2.53 -14.41
CA GLY A 109 4.32 -1.81 -14.81
C GLY A 109 5.40 -1.76 -13.72
N PHE A 110 5.24 -2.50 -12.61
CA PHE A 110 6.26 -2.55 -11.55
C PHE A 110 7.18 -3.75 -11.79
N VAL A 111 8.45 -3.49 -12.11
CA VAL A 111 9.46 -4.51 -12.42
C VAL A 111 10.52 -4.54 -11.35
N ILE A 112 10.61 -5.63 -10.60
CA ILE A 112 11.68 -5.82 -9.61
C ILE A 112 12.94 -6.30 -10.35
N LYS A 113 14.00 -5.48 -10.30
CA LYS A 113 15.25 -5.71 -11.04
C LYS A 113 16.27 -6.52 -10.25
N ALA A 114 16.26 -6.39 -8.92
CA ALA A 114 17.19 -7.06 -8.03
C ALA A 114 16.67 -7.13 -6.59
N VAL A 115 17.18 -8.10 -5.85
CA VAL A 115 17.09 -8.17 -4.38
C VAL A 115 18.49 -7.99 -3.81
N PHE A 116 18.62 -7.31 -2.69
CA PHE A 116 19.90 -7.15 -1.97
C PHE A 116 19.79 -7.70 -0.55
N ASP A 117 20.78 -8.45 -0.10
CA ASP A 117 20.85 -8.99 1.26
C ASP A 117 22.30 -9.10 1.76
N VAL A 118 22.46 -9.23 3.07
CA VAL A 118 23.75 -9.48 3.74
C VAL A 118 23.98 -10.96 4.04
N ASN A 119 22.93 -11.79 3.95
CA ASN A 119 22.98 -13.19 4.25
C ASN A 119 23.62 -13.97 3.10
N PRO A 120 24.83 -14.54 3.28
CA PRO A 120 25.53 -15.27 2.22
C PRO A 120 24.80 -16.51 1.74
N ARG A 121 23.80 -17.00 2.49
CA ARG A 121 22.95 -18.12 2.04
C ARG A 121 21.94 -17.70 0.98
N LEU A 122 21.56 -16.42 0.93
CA LEU A 122 20.61 -15.89 -0.05
C LEU A 122 21.32 -15.35 -1.28
N ILE A 123 22.52 -14.80 -1.12
CA ILE A 123 23.30 -14.20 -2.22
C ILE A 123 23.57 -15.23 -3.32
N GLY A 124 23.33 -14.86 -4.57
CA GLY A 124 23.43 -15.71 -5.75
C GLY A 124 22.21 -16.59 -6.02
N MET A 125 21.22 -16.62 -5.12
CA MET A 125 19.94 -17.26 -5.41
C MET A 125 19.09 -16.41 -6.35
N THR A 126 18.11 -17.05 -6.99
CA THR A 126 17.07 -16.38 -7.78
C THR A 126 15.69 -16.63 -7.21
N ILE A 127 14.89 -15.57 -7.04
CA ILE A 127 13.50 -15.63 -6.61
C ILE A 127 12.64 -15.21 -7.82
N ARG A 128 11.89 -16.14 -8.42
CA ARG A 128 11.16 -15.90 -9.69
C ARG A 128 12.01 -15.27 -10.80
N GLY A 129 13.28 -15.68 -10.91
CA GLY A 129 14.19 -15.13 -11.91
C GLY A 129 14.80 -13.77 -11.56
N VAL A 130 14.46 -13.18 -10.41
CA VAL A 130 15.15 -12.00 -9.86
C VAL A 130 16.32 -12.48 -9.00
N GLU A 131 17.52 -12.04 -9.32
CA GLU A 131 18.75 -12.40 -8.59
C GLU A 131 18.88 -11.65 -7.25
N VAL A 132 19.41 -12.36 -6.25
CA VAL A 132 19.79 -11.80 -4.96
C VAL A 132 21.28 -11.45 -4.99
N TYR A 133 21.59 -10.17 -4.89
CA TYR A 133 22.94 -9.64 -4.86
C TYR A 133 23.41 -9.39 -3.43
N ASP A 134 24.73 -9.38 -3.26
CA ASP A 134 25.37 -8.86 -2.06
C ASP A 134 25.07 -7.35 -1.93
N ILE A 135 24.76 -6.90 -0.71
CA ILE A 135 24.48 -5.50 -0.39
C ILE A 135 25.59 -4.55 -0.86
N ASP A 136 26.84 -5.01 -0.91
CA ASP A 136 27.99 -4.19 -1.31
C ASP A 136 27.93 -3.80 -2.80
N LYS A 137 27.18 -4.54 -3.62
CA LYS A 137 26.94 -4.22 -5.04
C LYS A 137 25.81 -3.21 -5.25
N MET A 138 25.06 -2.87 -4.21
CA MET A 138 23.82 -2.11 -4.32
C MET A 138 24.05 -0.69 -4.85
N GLU A 139 25.11 0.00 -4.42
CA GLU A 139 25.40 1.36 -4.86
C GLU A 139 25.63 1.42 -6.38
N GLU A 140 26.52 0.56 -6.88
CA GLU A 140 26.84 0.47 -8.30
C GLU A 140 25.60 0.09 -9.10
N PHE A 141 24.83 -0.89 -8.63
CA PHE A 141 23.62 -1.33 -9.30
C PHE A 141 22.59 -0.20 -9.42
N VAL A 142 22.30 0.51 -8.32
CA VAL A 142 21.32 1.61 -8.31
C VAL A 142 21.72 2.71 -9.29
N LYS A 143 23.00 3.08 -9.33
CA LYS A 143 23.53 4.12 -10.22
C LYS A 143 23.50 3.74 -11.70
N ASN A 144 23.51 2.44 -12.02
CA ASN A 144 23.63 1.94 -13.40
C ASN A 144 22.34 1.41 -14.01
N ASN A 145 21.25 1.26 -13.24
CA ASN A 145 20.03 0.54 -13.68
C ASN A 145 18.73 1.35 -13.61
N ASP A 146 18.80 2.67 -13.41
CA ASP A 146 17.65 3.59 -13.34
C ASP A 146 16.55 3.06 -12.40
N ILE A 147 16.81 3.08 -11.09
CA ILE A 147 15.89 2.56 -10.07
C ILE A 147 14.99 3.67 -9.54
N ASP A 148 13.68 3.49 -9.67
CA ASP A 148 12.67 4.45 -9.20
C ASP A 148 12.37 4.29 -7.71
N VAL A 149 12.20 3.03 -7.26
CA VAL A 149 11.70 2.70 -5.92
C VAL A 149 12.54 1.63 -5.25
N ALA A 150 12.91 1.86 -3.99
CA ALA A 150 13.44 0.83 -3.11
C ALA A 150 12.35 0.33 -2.14
N ILE A 151 12.15 -0.99 -2.09
CA ILE A 151 11.29 -1.63 -1.10
C ILE A 151 12.16 -2.07 0.07
N LEU A 152 11.88 -1.55 1.27
CA LEU A 152 12.71 -1.75 2.45
C LEU A 152 12.04 -2.73 3.40
N THR A 153 12.59 -3.94 3.51
CA THR A 153 12.10 -5.01 4.39
C THR A 153 13.17 -5.40 5.39
N LEU A 154 13.68 -4.39 6.12
CA LEU A 154 14.87 -4.49 6.95
C LEU A 154 14.53 -4.43 8.45
N PRO A 155 15.41 -4.97 9.31
CA PRO A 155 15.38 -4.66 10.73
C PRO A 155 15.54 -3.15 10.98
N ARG A 156 14.90 -2.65 12.05
CA ARG A 156 14.92 -1.23 12.44
C ARG A 156 16.34 -0.63 12.53
N SER A 157 17.32 -1.41 12.99
CA SER A 157 18.70 -0.97 13.17
C SER A 157 19.41 -0.61 11.85
N GLN A 158 18.93 -1.12 10.71
CA GLN A 158 19.58 -0.94 9.41
C GLN A 158 18.84 0.05 8.51
N ALA A 159 17.51 0.16 8.67
CA ALA A 159 16.63 0.89 7.75
C ALA A 159 17.05 2.36 7.54
N ALA A 160 17.40 3.09 8.61
CA ALA A 160 17.76 4.50 8.51
C ALA A 160 19.05 4.73 7.70
N LYS A 161 20.08 3.89 7.88
CA LYS A 161 21.33 4.01 7.12
C LYS A 161 21.08 3.72 5.65
N VAL A 162 20.42 2.60 5.35
CA VAL A 162 20.11 2.18 3.98
C VAL A 162 19.27 3.22 3.26
N ALA A 163 18.23 3.75 3.89
CA ALA A 163 17.39 4.81 3.30
C ALA A 163 18.21 6.05 2.93
N ASN A 164 19.09 6.51 3.82
CA ASN A 164 19.95 7.66 3.54
C ASN A 164 20.96 7.40 2.41
N ASP A 165 21.51 6.20 2.32
CA ASP A 165 22.43 5.83 1.25
C ASP A 165 21.69 5.77 -0.11
N LEU A 166 20.51 5.15 -0.16
CA LEU A 166 19.66 5.10 -1.36
C LEU A 166 19.23 6.49 -1.85
N ALA A 167 18.90 7.40 -0.92
CA ALA A 167 18.59 8.79 -1.24
C ALA A 167 19.78 9.49 -1.93
N LYS A 168 21.01 9.31 -1.41
CA LYS A 168 22.23 9.86 -2.01
C LYS A 168 22.51 9.27 -3.39
N TRP A 169 22.12 8.03 -3.64
CA TRP A 169 22.30 7.37 -4.93
C TRP A 169 21.23 7.73 -5.96
N GLY A 170 20.22 8.52 -5.57
CA GLY A 170 19.25 9.12 -6.49
C GLY A 170 17.88 8.46 -6.54
N ILE A 171 17.62 7.44 -5.70
CA ILE A 171 16.28 6.85 -5.60
C ILE A 171 15.28 7.91 -5.12
N LYS A 172 14.09 7.96 -5.75
CA LYS A 172 13.05 8.96 -5.42
C LYS A 172 11.91 8.43 -4.57
N GLY A 173 11.66 7.11 -4.59
CA GLY A 173 10.62 6.47 -3.81
C GLY A 173 11.14 5.40 -2.88
N MET A 174 10.61 5.34 -1.66
CA MET A 174 10.86 4.24 -0.73
C MET A 174 9.53 3.69 -0.24
N TRP A 175 9.35 2.38 -0.38
CA TRP A 175 8.22 1.67 0.17
C TRP A 175 8.67 0.88 1.40
N ASN A 176 8.37 1.42 2.57
CA ASN A 176 9.01 1.02 3.81
C ASN A 176 8.14 0.06 4.64
N PHE A 177 8.59 -1.18 4.76
CA PHE A 177 8.04 -2.20 5.67
C PHE A 177 8.86 -2.34 6.96
N SER A 178 9.99 -1.62 7.06
CA SER A 178 10.80 -1.61 8.27
C SER A 178 10.04 -0.77 9.28
N HIS A 179 9.56 -1.35 10.38
CA HIS A 179 8.71 -0.70 11.41
C HIS A 179 9.41 0.48 12.13
N VAL A 180 9.72 1.55 11.39
CA VAL A 180 10.41 2.76 11.82
C VAL A 180 10.16 3.87 10.81
N ASP A 181 9.91 5.08 11.31
CA ASP A 181 9.84 6.26 10.46
C ASP A 181 11.23 6.68 9.99
N LEU A 182 11.37 6.86 8.68
CA LEU A 182 12.63 7.22 8.05
C LEU A 182 12.77 8.73 7.98
N GLN A 183 13.93 9.23 8.41
CA GLN A 183 14.34 10.62 8.18
C GLN A 183 15.22 10.65 6.94
N VAL A 184 14.66 11.17 5.84
CA VAL A 184 15.31 11.30 4.53
C VAL A 184 15.12 12.73 4.00
N PRO A 185 15.91 13.17 3.00
CA PRO A 185 15.73 14.47 2.37
C PRO A 185 14.33 14.69 1.79
N ASP A 186 13.90 15.96 1.71
CA ASP A 186 12.54 16.35 1.29
C ASP A 186 12.19 15.99 -0.16
N ASP A 187 13.19 15.72 -1.01
CA ASP A 187 13.00 15.30 -2.41
C ASP A 187 12.77 13.79 -2.57
N ILE A 188 12.68 13.06 -1.46
CA ILE A 188 12.45 11.62 -1.40
C ILE A 188 11.06 11.36 -0.82
N ILE A 189 10.27 10.55 -1.52
CA ILE A 189 8.93 10.15 -1.05
C ILE A 189 9.04 8.81 -0.34
N VAL A 190 8.53 8.75 0.89
CA VAL A 190 8.46 7.52 1.70
C VAL A 190 7.01 7.16 1.96
N GLU A 191 6.62 5.96 1.58
CA GLU A 191 5.32 5.36 1.93
C GLU A 191 5.56 4.23 2.93
N ASN A 192 5.06 4.41 4.17
CA ASN A 192 5.20 3.42 5.24
C ASN A 192 4.08 2.39 5.20
N VAL A 193 4.44 1.12 5.41
CA VAL A 193 3.50 0.00 5.57
C VAL A 193 3.64 -0.56 6.98
N HIS A 194 2.65 -0.28 7.81
CA HIS A 194 2.55 -0.81 9.16
C HIS A 194 1.45 -1.86 9.24
N LEU A 195 1.81 -3.13 9.00
CA LEU A 195 0.87 -4.25 9.08
C LEU A 195 0.23 -4.37 10.48
N THR A 196 1.04 -4.13 11.51
CA THR A 196 0.59 -4.18 12.91
C THR A 196 -0.44 -3.10 13.21
N ASP A 197 -0.24 -1.87 12.74
CA ASP A 197 -1.18 -0.76 12.96
C ASP A 197 -2.54 -1.04 12.31
N SER A 198 -2.53 -1.66 11.12
CA SER A 198 -3.76 -2.11 10.47
C SER A 198 -4.50 -3.16 11.31
N LEU A 199 -3.77 -4.11 11.92
CA LEU A 199 -4.36 -5.10 12.80
C LEU A 199 -4.89 -4.48 14.10
N MET A 200 -4.13 -3.60 14.73
CA MET A 200 -4.57 -2.86 15.93
C MET A 200 -5.83 -2.02 15.66
N THR A 201 -5.90 -1.39 14.48
CA THR A 201 -7.10 -0.65 14.04
C THR A 201 -8.31 -1.57 13.88
N LEU A 202 -8.12 -2.80 13.38
CA LEU A 202 -9.18 -3.79 13.31
C LEU A 202 -9.64 -4.21 14.72
N LEU A 203 -8.70 -4.47 15.62
CA LEU A 203 -9.00 -4.84 17.01
C LEU A 203 -9.78 -3.75 17.73
N TYR A 204 -9.42 -2.47 17.52
CA TYR A 204 -10.18 -1.34 18.04
C TYR A 204 -11.64 -1.37 17.57
N LYS A 205 -11.88 -1.58 16.27
CA LYS A 205 -13.24 -1.65 15.71
C LYS A 205 -14.05 -2.82 16.28
N ILE A 206 -13.41 -3.97 16.45
CA ILE A 206 -14.03 -5.15 17.08
C ILE A 206 -14.41 -4.82 18.52
N ASN A 207 -13.53 -4.14 19.27
CA ASN A 207 -13.81 -3.74 20.64
C ASN A 207 -14.94 -2.70 20.75
N GLU A 208 -15.03 -1.74 19.82
CA GLU A 208 -16.16 -0.81 19.76
C GLU A 208 -17.48 -1.53 19.50
N MET A 209 -17.50 -2.49 18.57
CA MET A 209 -18.70 -3.30 18.31
C MET A 209 -19.16 -4.03 19.57
N TYR A 210 -18.24 -4.63 20.33
CA TYR A 210 -18.59 -5.30 21.58
C TYR A 210 -19.00 -4.32 22.69
N ALA A 211 -18.44 -3.12 22.73
CA ALA A 211 -18.86 -2.10 23.69
C ALA A 211 -20.31 -1.68 23.43
N GLU A 212 -20.67 -1.41 22.17
CA GLU A 212 -22.04 -1.09 21.75
C GLU A 212 -23.01 -2.24 22.04
N GLU A 213 -22.61 -3.49 21.79
CA GLU A 213 -23.39 -4.68 22.13
C GLU A 213 -23.52 -4.89 23.64
N SER A 214 -22.47 -4.58 24.42
CA SER A 214 -22.48 -4.71 25.88
C SER A 214 -23.31 -3.63 26.56
N ASP A 215 -23.36 -2.42 26.01
CA ASP A 215 -24.29 -1.36 26.43
C ASP A 215 -25.73 -1.77 26.08
N PHE A 216 -25.95 -2.34 24.88
CA PHE A 216 -27.24 -2.93 24.49
C PHE A 216 -27.65 -4.12 25.38
N GLN A 217 -26.72 -4.98 25.78
CA GLN A 217 -26.98 -6.13 26.65
C GLN A 217 -27.09 -5.75 28.13
N GLN A 218 -26.39 -4.71 28.60
CA GLN A 218 -26.60 -4.13 29.94
C GLN A 218 -27.98 -3.48 30.05
N MET A 219 -28.51 -2.93 28.95
CA MET A 219 -29.91 -2.47 28.88
C MET A 219 -30.93 -3.63 28.90
N HIS A 220 -30.53 -4.87 28.57
CA HIS A 220 -31.45 -6.02 28.41
C HIS A 220 -31.17 -7.27 29.30
N GLN A 221 -30.19 -7.23 30.19
CA GLN A 221 -29.78 -8.27 31.18
C GLN A 221 -29.35 -9.65 30.63
N GLY A 222 -28.08 -10.01 30.88
CA GLY A 222 -27.72 -11.33 31.42
C GLY A 222 -26.79 -12.29 30.64
N LEU A 223 -25.49 -11.97 30.51
CA LEU A 223 -24.28 -12.81 30.77
C LEU A 223 -23.06 -12.41 29.90
N PRO A 224 -21.81 -12.45 30.41
CA PRO A 224 -20.68 -11.76 29.80
C PRO A 224 -19.87 -12.65 28.85
N ILE A 225 -19.51 -12.13 27.68
CA ILE A 225 -18.27 -12.55 27.01
C ILE A 225 -17.15 -11.77 27.69
N LYS A 226 -16.37 -12.44 28.55
CA LYS A 226 -15.19 -11.79 29.14
C LYS A 226 -14.09 -11.68 28.08
N PRO A 227 -13.51 -10.50 27.83
CA PRO A 227 -12.28 -10.40 27.06
C PRO A 227 -11.16 -11.12 27.82
N ILE A 228 -10.42 -12.00 27.13
CA ILE A 228 -9.21 -12.63 27.67
C ILE A 228 -8.20 -11.50 27.88
N LYS A 229 -7.74 -11.30 29.12
CA LYS A 229 -6.70 -10.33 29.40
C LYS A 229 -5.35 -10.93 29.00
N LEU A 230 -4.40 -10.10 28.58
CA LEU A 230 -3.02 -10.54 28.36
C LEU A 230 -2.40 -11.21 29.60
N GLU A 231 -2.88 -10.84 30.79
CA GLU A 231 -2.53 -11.44 32.09
C GLU A 231 -3.01 -12.89 32.25
N ASP A 232 -3.98 -13.34 31.44
CA ASP A 232 -4.51 -14.71 31.44
C ASP A 232 -3.70 -15.64 30.50
N ILE A 233 -2.65 -15.12 29.85
CA ILE A 233 -1.70 -15.86 29.02
C ILE A 233 -0.37 -15.95 29.78
N GLU A 234 -0.36 -16.62 30.93
CA GLU A 234 0.87 -17.10 31.54
C GLU A 234 0.75 -18.60 31.87
N ASP A 235 1.71 -19.33 31.32
CA ASP A 235 2.29 -20.58 31.84
C ASP A 235 1.48 -21.88 31.72
N ASP A 236 1.46 -22.45 30.51
CA ASP A 236 1.36 -23.91 30.33
C ASP A 236 2.64 -24.44 29.65
N GLY A 237 3.70 -24.56 30.45
CA GLY A 237 4.48 -25.81 30.47
C GLY A 237 5.87 -25.78 29.83
N GLU A 238 6.87 -25.83 30.71
CA GLU A 238 8.14 -26.53 30.47
C GLU A 238 7.91 -27.92 29.84
N LEU A 239 8.56 -28.17 28.68
CA LEU A 239 9.56 -29.23 28.44
C LEU A 239 10.20 -29.06 27.05
#